data_AF-A0AAJ2F741-F1
#
_entry.id   AF-A0AAJ2F741-F1
#
_cell.length_a   1.000
_cell.length_b   1.000
_cell.length_c   1.000
_cell.angle_alpha   90.00
_cell.angle_beta   90.00
_cell.angle_gamma   90.00
#
_symmetry.space_group_name_H-M   'P 1'
#
loop_
_entity.id
_entity.type
_entity.pdbx_description
1 polymer ?
#
loop_
_entity_poly.entity_id
_entity_poly.type
_entity_poly.pdbx_seq_one_letter_code
_entity_poly.pdbx_strand_id
1 'polypeptide(L)'
;MPKGTSSNIFYNIFQFLTNKKTKLSDKPKAKIPERYPENSQGDFYVENGVCITCGAPENEAPDLIEHSKLECGHCYFKKQPQTEDEIQRAINAIAVSCISGLRYGGTDEKILKKLYDMGESAQCDHKLKSNL
;
A
#
# COMPACT_ATOMS: atom_id res chain seq x y z
N MET A 1 11.13 -17.08 67.21
CA MET A 1 10.05 -17.48 66.29
C MET A 1 9.70 -16.27 65.40
N PRO A 2 9.37 -16.47 64.12
CA PRO A 2 10.27 -16.18 63.00
C PRO A 2 10.14 -14.77 62.39
N LYS A 3 11.26 -14.28 61.84
CA LYS A 3 11.34 -13.10 60.96
C LYS A 3 11.02 -13.56 59.53
N GLY A 4 9.91 -13.09 58.98
CA GLY A 4 9.44 -13.46 57.65
C GLY A 4 10.27 -12.81 56.54
N THR A 5 11.07 -13.62 55.87
CA THR A 5 11.62 -13.34 54.54
C THR A 5 10.48 -13.32 53.51
N SER A 6 10.22 -12.19 52.86
CA SER A 6 9.49 -12.18 51.58
C SER A 6 10.40 -11.61 50.50
N SER A 7 11.25 -12.53 50.04
CA SER A 7 12.05 -12.42 48.84
C SER A 7 11.17 -12.66 47.61
N ASN A 8 11.53 -12.02 46.50
CA ASN A 8 11.37 -12.53 45.12
C ASN A 8 10.08 -12.33 44.31
N ILE A 9 9.04 -11.63 44.76
CA ILE A 9 7.86 -11.43 43.88
C ILE A 9 8.01 -10.18 42.98
N PHE A 10 8.55 -9.09 43.50
CA PHE A 10 8.63 -7.83 42.73
C PHE A 10 9.71 -7.80 41.65
N TYR A 11 10.81 -8.55 41.83
CA TYR A 11 11.90 -8.56 40.84
C TYR A 11 11.54 -9.31 39.55
N ASN A 12 10.61 -10.26 39.61
CA ASN A 12 10.22 -11.09 38.47
C ASN A 12 9.21 -10.41 37.53
N ILE A 13 8.39 -9.49 38.03
CA ILE A 13 7.42 -8.75 37.18
C ILE A 13 8.16 -7.72 36.31
N PHE A 14 9.20 -7.09 36.84
CA PHE A 14 9.97 -6.07 36.10
C PHE A 14 10.76 -6.68 34.92
N GLN A 15 11.24 -7.92 35.06
CA GLN A 15 11.94 -8.63 33.98
C GLN A 15 10.99 -9.18 32.90
N PHE A 16 9.71 -9.37 33.20
CA PHE A 16 8.73 -9.79 32.20
C PHE A 16 8.31 -8.64 31.27
N LEU A 17 8.37 -7.39 31.76
CA LEU A 17 8.01 -6.19 31.00
C LEU A 17 9.16 -5.63 30.15
N THR A 18 10.42 -5.97 30.44
CA THR A 18 11.59 -5.51 29.68
C THR A 18 12.00 -6.46 28.53
N ASN A 19 11.45 -7.68 28.48
CA ASN A 19 11.95 -8.73 27.59
C ASN A 19 11.11 -8.97 26.31
N LYS A 20 10.16 -8.09 25.99
CA LYS A 20 9.47 -8.11 24.68
C LYS A 20 10.21 -7.26 23.66
N LYS A 21 11.47 -7.58 23.37
CA LYS A 21 12.06 -7.27 22.05
C LYS A 21 11.57 -8.32 21.07
N THR A 22 10.31 -8.23 20.67
CA THR A 22 9.85 -8.93 19.47
C THR A 22 10.69 -8.39 18.33
N LYS A 23 11.59 -9.22 17.81
CA LYS A 23 12.39 -8.91 16.63
C LYS A 23 11.41 -8.49 15.52
N LEU A 24 11.45 -7.21 15.13
CA LEU A 24 10.72 -6.70 13.95
C LEU A 24 11.20 -7.33 12.63
N SER A 25 12.23 -8.20 12.67
CA SER A 25 12.94 -8.73 11.50
C SER A 25 12.23 -9.86 10.77
N ASP A 26 11.19 -10.47 11.35
CA ASP A 26 10.65 -11.73 10.81
C ASP A 26 9.25 -11.55 10.18
N LYS A 27 8.82 -10.31 9.91
CA LYS A 27 7.57 -10.09 9.16
C LYS A 27 7.73 -10.63 7.73
N PRO A 28 6.88 -11.56 7.27
CA PRO A 28 6.93 -12.00 5.88
C PRO A 28 6.75 -10.79 4.97
N LYS A 29 7.59 -10.70 3.94
CA LYS A 29 7.46 -9.68 2.90
C LYS A 29 6.04 -9.76 2.35
N ALA A 30 5.31 -8.65 2.38
CA ALA A 30 3.94 -8.61 1.89
C ALA A 30 3.90 -9.14 0.45
N LYS A 31 2.97 -10.06 0.17
CA LYS A 31 2.77 -10.61 -1.16
C LYS A 31 2.33 -9.47 -2.08
N ILE A 32 2.97 -9.34 -3.25
CA ILE A 32 2.55 -8.39 -4.28
C ILE A 32 1.16 -8.82 -4.78
N PRO A 33 0.16 -7.93 -4.81
CA PRO A 33 -1.17 -8.28 -5.28
C PRO A 33 -1.20 -8.70 -6.76
N GLU A 34 -2.22 -9.49 -7.09
CA GLU A 34 -2.46 -9.90 -8.47
C GLU A 34 -3.01 -8.71 -9.27
N ARG A 35 -2.56 -8.56 -10.51
CA ARG A 35 -2.98 -7.45 -11.39
C ARG A 35 -4.23 -7.85 -12.16
N TYR A 36 -5.18 -6.94 -12.30
CA TYR A 36 -6.32 -7.17 -13.18
C TYR A 36 -5.85 -7.41 -14.63
N PRO A 37 -6.35 -8.44 -15.36
CA PRO A 37 -5.79 -8.85 -16.66
C PRO A 37 -5.79 -7.78 -17.75
N GLU A 38 -6.76 -6.87 -17.75
CA GLU A 38 -6.86 -5.81 -18.77
C GLU A 38 -5.95 -4.60 -18.50
N ASN A 39 -5.26 -4.55 -17.35
CA ASN A 39 -4.26 -3.51 -17.14
C ASN A 39 -3.20 -3.57 -18.24
N SER A 40 -2.91 -2.40 -18.81
CA SER A 40 -1.71 -2.18 -19.60
C SER A 40 -0.46 -2.58 -18.79
N GLN A 41 0.52 -3.14 -19.50
CA GLN A 41 1.80 -3.50 -18.89
C GLN A 41 2.52 -2.24 -18.39
N GLY A 42 2.91 -2.22 -17.11
CA GLY A 42 3.72 -1.16 -16.52
C GLY A 42 3.57 -1.05 -15.01
N ASP A 43 3.95 0.10 -14.45
CA ASP A 43 4.06 0.26 -13.01
C ASP A 43 2.73 0.61 -12.34
N PHE A 44 1.82 1.31 -13.02
CA PHE A 44 0.49 1.64 -12.51
C PHE A 44 -0.49 0.52 -12.86
N TYR A 45 -1.25 0.05 -11.87
CA TYR A 45 -2.23 -1.03 -12.09
C TYR A 45 -3.39 -0.99 -11.11
N VAL A 46 -4.48 -1.67 -11.47
CA VAL A 46 -5.56 -2.03 -10.56
C VAL A 46 -5.38 -3.46 -10.09
N GLU A 47 -5.46 -3.69 -8.78
CA GLU A 47 -5.47 -5.02 -8.18
C GLU A 47 -6.69 -5.83 -8.67
N ASN A 48 -6.50 -7.14 -8.88
CA ASN A 48 -7.54 -8.02 -9.39
C ASN A 48 -8.61 -8.29 -8.32
N GLY A 49 -9.89 -8.18 -8.70
CA GLY A 49 -11.02 -8.63 -7.88
C GLY A 49 -11.39 -7.73 -6.69
N VAL A 50 -10.79 -6.54 -6.58
CA VAL A 50 -11.10 -5.59 -5.50
C VAL A 50 -12.04 -4.47 -5.94
N CYS A 51 -12.11 -4.16 -7.24
CA CYS A 51 -12.88 -3.03 -7.75
C CYS A 51 -14.37 -3.14 -7.41
N ILE A 52 -14.95 -2.01 -6.99
CA ILE A 52 -16.38 -1.87 -6.68
C ILE A 52 -17.13 -0.96 -7.68
N THR A 53 -16.50 -0.64 -8.82
CA THR A 53 -17.10 0.16 -9.91
C THR A 53 -17.59 1.55 -9.45
N CYS A 54 -16.79 2.22 -8.60
CA CYS A 54 -17.16 3.52 -8.02
C CYS A 54 -17.06 4.72 -8.98
N GLY A 55 -16.36 4.59 -10.11
CA GLY A 55 -16.15 5.67 -11.07
C GLY A 55 -15.12 6.75 -10.69
N ALA A 56 -14.72 6.85 -9.42
CA ALA A 56 -13.82 7.93 -8.97
C ALA A 56 -12.44 7.93 -9.67
N PRO A 57 -11.73 6.80 -9.82
CA PRO A 57 -10.45 6.80 -10.54
C PRO A 57 -10.57 7.15 -12.04
N GLU A 58 -11.64 6.69 -12.71
CA GLU A 58 -11.90 7.03 -14.11
C GLU A 58 -12.19 8.53 -14.27
N ASN A 59 -12.97 9.13 -13.37
CA ASN A 59 -13.26 10.56 -13.42
C ASN A 59 -12.00 11.43 -13.21
N GLU A 60 -11.06 10.97 -12.39
CA GLU A 60 -9.79 11.67 -12.17
C GLU A 60 -8.80 11.54 -13.35
N ALA A 61 -8.77 10.37 -13.99
CA ALA A 61 -7.83 10.07 -15.09
C ALA A 61 -8.51 9.34 -16.26
N PRO A 62 -9.46 9.97 -16.97
CA PRO A 62 -10.30 9.30 -17.98
C PRO A 62 -9.52 8.87 -19.23
N ASP A 63 -8.34 9.44 -19.45
CA ASP A 63 -7.43 9.06 -20.51
C ASP A 63 -6.57 7.84 -20.16
N LEU A 64 -6.39 7.55 -18.86
CA LEU A 64 -5.55 6.45 -18.35
C LEU A 64 -6.36 5.24 -17.89
N ILE A 65 -7.58 5.47 -17.39
CA ILE A 65 -8.43 4.46 -16.76
C ILE A 65 -9.70 4.26 -17.59
N GLU A 66 -10.22 3.04 -17.59
CA GLU A 66 -11.50 2.66 -18.19
C GLU A 66 -12.12 1.52 -17.39
N HIS A 67 -13.42 1.29 -17.56
CA HIS A 67 -14.13 0.16 -16.99
C HIS A 67 -14.27 -0.98 -18.00
N SER A 68 -13.95 -2.19 -17.56
CA SER A 68 -14.07 -3.41 -18.35
C SER A 68 -15.49 -3.59 -18.90
N LYS A 69 -15.56 -4.00 -20.17
CA LYS A 69 -16.82 -4.46 -20.79
C LYS A 69 -17.09 -5.95 -20.56
N LEU A 70 -16.08 -6.68 -20.07
CA LEU A 70 -16.13 -8.13 -19.89
C LEU A 70 -16.64 -8.51 -18.50
N GLU A 71 -16.29 -7.74 -17.48
CA GLU A 71 -16.61 -8.05 -16.08
C GLU A 71 -17.13 -6.82 -15.35
N CYS A 72 -18.45 -6.75 -15.12
CA CYS A 72 -19.15 -5.84 -14.20
C CYS A 72 -18.62 -4.38 -14.08
N GLY A 73 -17.98 -3.86 -15.11
CA GLY A 73 -17.27 -2.58 -15.04
C GLY A 73 -16.07 -2.57 -14.08
N HIS A 74 -15.25 -3.61 -14.00
CA HIS A 74 -13.99 -3.55 -13.22
C HIS A 74 -13.06 -2.50 -13.85
N CYS A 75 -12.56 -1.52 -13.08
CA CYS A 75 -11.67 -0.51 -13.63
C CYS A 75 -10.25 -1.08 -13.89
N TYR A 76 -9.56 -0.54 -14.87
CA TYR A 76 -8.18 -0.91 -15.21
C TYR A 76 -7.43 0.26 -15.85
N PHE A 77 -6.10 0.23 -15.81
CA PHE A 77 -5.27 1.18 -16.57
C PHE A 77 -5.19 0.76 -18.04
N LYS A 78 -5.92 1.41 -18.95
CA LYS A 78 -5.86 1.11 -20.39
C LYS A 78 -4.55 1.53 -21.06
N LYS A 79 -3.83 2.50 -20.47
CA LYS A 79 -2.46 2.86 -20.83
C LYS A 79 -1.69 3.33 -19.60
N GLN A 80 -0.36 3.26 -19.67
CA GLN A 80 0.53 3.82 -18.66
C GLN A 80 0.70 5.34 -18.88
N PRO A 81 0.84 6.13 -17.80
CA PRO A 81 1.18 7.54 -17.93
C PRO A 81 2.58 7.72 -18.51
N GLN A 82 2.77 8.69 -19.41
CA GLN A 82 4.05 8.98 -20.07
C GLN A 82 4.54 10.41 -19.85
N THR A 83 3.64 11.33 -19.51
CA THR A 83 3.94 12.73 -19.19
C THR A 83 3.79 13.01 -17.70
N GLU A 84 4.45 14.06 -17.20
CA GLU A 84 4.33 14.46 -15.77
C GLU A 84 2.88 14.73 -15.36
N ASP A 85 2.07 15.30 -16.27
CA ASP A 85 0.65 15.56 -16.03
C ASP A 85 -0.16 14.28 -15.92
N GLU A 86 0.10 13.30 -16.80
CA GLU A 86 -0.52 11.97 -16.72
C GLU A 86 -0.07 11.23 -15.45
N ILE A 87 1.21 11.32 -15.08
CA ILE A 87 1.72 10.71 -13.84
C ILE A 87 1.01 11.32 -12.63
N GLN A 88 0.81 12.64 -12.61
CA GLN A 88 0.09 13.29 -11.53
C GLN A 88 -1.38 12.84 -11.46
N ARG A 89 -2.08 12.72 -12.60
CA ARG A 89 -3.44 12.16 -12.62
C ARG A 89 -3.49 10.71 -12.17
N ALA A 90 -2.51 9.88 -12.54
CA ALA A 90 -2.43 8.50 -12.08
C ALA A 90 -2.23 8.40 -10.54
N ILE A 91 -1.39 9.28 -9.97
CA ILE A 91 -1.20 9.39 -8.52
C ILE A 91 -2.49 9.84 -7.84
N ASN A 92 -3.18 10.86 -8.38
CA ASN A 92 -4.45 11.30 -7.84
C ASN A 92 -5.51 10.19 -7.91
N ALA A 93 -5.55 9.42 -9.00
CA ALA A 93 -6.47 8.30 -9.17
C ALA A 93 -6.27 7.22 -8.09
N ILE A 94 -5.03 6.96 -7.67
CA ILE A 94 -4.73 6.09 -6.51
C ILE A 94 -5.38 6.67 -5.25
N ALA A 95 -5.18 7.96 -4.97
CA ALA A 95 -5.65 8.62 -3.76
C ALA A 95 -7.18 8.73 -3.66
N VAL A 96 -7.91 8.82 -4.79
CA VAL A 96 -9.38 8.89 -4.79
C VAL A 96 -10.06 7.52 -4.87
N SER A 97 -9.30 6.42 -4.93
CA SER A 97 -9.85 5.06 -5.00
C SER A 97 -10.61 4.71 -3.72
N CYS A 98 -11.93 4.52 -3.82
CA CYS A 98 -12.81 4.31 -2.65
C CYS A 98 -12.43 3.13 -1.74
N ILE A 99 -11.68 2.16 -2.25
CA ILE A 99 -11.24 0.95 -1.53
C ILE A 99 -9.74 0.67 -1.73
N SER A 100 -8.96 1.68 -2.15
CA SER A 100 -7.50 1.56 -2.37
C SER A 100 -7.09 0.45 -3.35
N GLY A 101 -7.89 0.23 -4.40
CA GLY A 101 -7.65 -0.84 -5.37
C GLY A 101 -6.61 -0.52 -6.45
N LEU A 102 -6.21 0.75 -6.59
CA LEU A 102 -5.16 1.19 -7.51
C LEU A 102 -3.81 1.19 -6.80
N ARG A 103 -2.77 0.76 -7.51
CA ARG A 103 -1.44 0.50 -6.94
C ARG A 103 -0.33 1.01 -7.84
N TYR A 104 0.82 1.28 -7.22
CA TYR A 104 2.07 1.58 -7.91
C TYR A 104 3.11 0.49 -7.60
N GLY A 105 3.45 -0.27 -8.63
CA GLY A 105 4.44 -1.35 -8.60
C GLY A 105 5.84 -0.94 -9.02
N GLY A 106 6.06 0.35 -9.32
CA GLY A 106 7.37 0.85 -9.77
C GLY A 106 8.29 1.26 -8.62
N THR A 107 9.47 1.76 -8.98
CA THR A 107 10.53 2.15 -8.03
C THR A 107 10.99 3.61 -8.17
N ASP A 108 10.27 4.44 -8.94
CA ASP A 108 10.58 5.85 -9.06
C ASP A 108 10.37 6.56 -7.71
N GLU A 109 11.46 7.07 -7.13
CA GLU A 109 11.45 7.70 -5.81
C GLU A 109 10.59 8.98 -5.77
N LYS A 110 10.43 9.70 -6.89
CA LYS A 110 9.57 10.90 -6.93
C LYS A 110 8.10 10.51 -6.82
N ILE A 111 7.70 9.44 -7.52
CA ILE A 111 6.32 8.91 -7.45
C ILE A 111 6.06 8.33 -6.06
N LEU A 112 6.98 7.51 -5.54
CA LEU A 112 6.90 6.96 -4.19
C LEU A 112 6.79 8.07 -3.15
N LYS A 113 7.60 9.13 -3.25
CA LYS A 113 7.54 10.25 -2.31
C LYS A 113 6.19 10.95 -2.35
N LYS A 114 5.65 11.23 -3.54
CA LYS A 114 4.32 11.84 -3.68
C LYS A 114 3.23 10.97 -3.03
N LEU A 115 3.23 9.66 -3.28
CA LEU A 115 2.28 8.74 -2.67
C LEU A 115 2.44 8.69 -1.13
N TYR A 116 3.66 8.68 -0.62
CA TYR A 116 3.92 8.74 0.82
C TYR A 116 3.44 10.05 1.45
N ASP A 117 3.73 11.19 0.82
CA ASP A 117 3.30 12.52 1.30
C ASP A 117 1.76 12.63 1.33
N MET A 118 1.06 11.90 0.46
CA MET A 118 -0.41 11.83 0.40
C MET A 118 -1.02 10.78 1.36
N GLY A 119 -0.20 9.99 2.06
CA GLY A 119 -0.67 8.92 2.93
C GLY A 119 -0.94 7.58 2.23
N GLU A 120 -0.70 7.50 0.91
CA GLU A 120 -0.95 6.33 0.05
C GLU A 120 0.23 5.36 -0.01
N SER A 121 0.98 5.23 1.08
CA SER A 121 2.14 4.33 1.14
C SER A 121 1.78 2.84 1.10
N ALA A 122 0.53 2.48 1.44
CA ALA A 122 0.05 1.09 1.46
C ALA A 122 -0.23 0.53 0.05
N GLN A 123 -0.40 1.43 -0.93
CA GLN A 123 -0.67 1.17 -2.33
C GLN A 123 0.63 1.08 -3.15
N CYS A 124 1.79 1.28 -2.51
CA CYS A 124 3.11 1.09 -3.10
C CYS A 124 3.63 -0.33 -2.84
N ASP A 125 4.06 -1.04 -3.88
CA ASP A 125 4.69 -2.36 -3.72
C ASP A 125 6.16 -2.27 -3.29
N HIS A 126 6.76 -1.09 -3.44
CA HIS A 126 8.12 -0.76 -3.04
C HIS A 126 8.13 0.34 -1.98
N LYS A 127 9.12 0.29 -1.08
CA LYS A 127 9.30 1.31 -0.05
C LYS A 127 10.10 2.49 -0.58
N LEU A 128 9.73 3.71 -0.16
CA LEU A 128 10.57 4.90 -0.35
C LEU A 128 11.90 4.69 0.39
N LYS A 129 13.03 4.96 -0.28
CA LYS A 129 14.33 4.84 0.38
C LYS A 129 14.55 6.03 1.32
N SER A 130 15.00 5.76 2.53
CA SER A 130 15.17 6.73 3.62
C SER A 130 16.39 7.67 3.48
N ASN A 131 16.87 7.94 2.27
CA ASN A 131 18.14 8.64 2.04
C ASN A 131 17.98 10.11 1.62
N LEU A 132 16.91 10.79 2.06
CA LEU A 132 16.71 12.23 1.89
C LEU A 132 16.71 12.95 3.24
#